data_AF-A0A7J7K5Y1-F1
#
_entry.id   AF-A0A7J7K5Y1-F1
#
_cell.length_a   1.000
_cell.length_b   1.000
_cell.length_c   1.000
_cell.angle_alpha   90.00
_cell.angle_beta   90.00
_cell.angle_gamma   90.00
#
_symmetry.space_group_name_H-M   'P 1'
#
loop_
_entity.id
_entity.type
_entity.pdbx_description
1 polymer ?
#
loop_
_entity_poly.entity_id
_entity_poly.type
_entity_poly.pdbx_seq_one_letter_code
_entity_poly.pdbx_strand_id
1 'polypeptide(L)'
;MIARYNHLQPFDEYAGHRAVQAFTFSQFVKHTSVSCDAVIVMGDFNTAATETPYRILRSNAVLNDAWLVKNGECADGEGCTSDALHNCFRTNYSSGILPHGERIDYIMYRANERIDLQLFECRVIKDKIPGTNLDYSDHQPVVARMSIKKNITAGQVPMPDSDVRLSCLQELIDTVDKGSARARYSKYFYFVMSLICLMMLLVSRERYLGDFGDTFHTILEIIQLHLIVSKRAALWPSWRLLAYGCLPSPPDGKNEYTGGRSVTLKFWLKGQSQQRSKSLTKHTEIRRKPTLYVTGR
;
A
#
# COMPACT_ATOMS: atom_id res chain seq x y z
N MET A 1 -0.98 -1.05 -0.64
CA MET A 1 -2.33 -0.48 -0.39
C MET A 1 -2.29 1.02 -0.68
N ILE A 2 -3.39 1.77 -0.55
CA ILE A 2 -3.33 3.24 -0.64
C ILE A 2 -2.43 3.77 0.47
N ALA A 3 -1.62 4.77 0.15
CA ALA A 3 -0.65 5.32 1.08
C ALA A 3 -1.33 6.03 2.26
N ARG A 4 -0.65 6.05 3.41
CA ARG A 4 -1.01 6.92 4.52
C ARG A 4 -0.35 8.28 4.32
N TYR A 5 -1.17 9.30 4.14
CA TYR A 5 -0.69 10.68 4.00
C TYR A 5 -0.76 11.47 5.31
N ASN A 6 -1.48 10.95 6.31
CA ASN A 6 -1.58 11.58 7.61
C ASN A 6 -1.38 10.54 8.71
N HIS A 7 -0.31 10.72 9.48
CA HIS A 7 0.08 9.81 10.57
C HIS A 7 -0.63 10.16 11.89
N LEU A 8 -1.29 11.32 11.97
CA LEU A 8 -2.06 11.73 13.15
C LEU A 8 -3.49 11.23 13.04
N GLN A 9 -3.84 10.23 13.86
CA GLN A 9 -5.24 9.93 14.10
C GLN A 9 -5.90 11.09 14.87
N PRO A 10 -7.16 11.46 14.57
CA PRO A 10 -8.11 10.80 13.66
C PRO A 10 -8.14 11.40 12.24
N PHE A 11 -7.12 12.15 11.82
CA PHE A 11 -7.16 12.94 10.58
C PHE A 11 -6.83 12.15 9.30
N ASP A 12 -6.65 10.84 9.42
CA ASP A 12 -6.42 9.96 8.28
C ASP A 12 -7.68 9.76 7.44
N GLU A 13 -7.75 10.49 6.33
CA GLU A 13 -8.84 10.42 5.37
C GLU A 13 -8.97 9.05 4.67
N TYR A 14 -7.85 8.33 4.53
CA TYR A 14 -7.79 7.08 3.77
C TYR A 14 -7.87 5.84 4.66
N ALA A 15 -8.09 5.99 5.96
CA ALA A 15 -8.21 4.88 6.90
C ALA A 15 -9.29 3.88 6.45
N GLY A 16 -10.50 4.35 6.11
CA GLY A 16 -11.58 3.50 5.60
C GLY A 16 -11.22 2.78 4.29
N HIS A 17 -10.53 3.47 3.37
CA HIS A 17 -10.06 2.86 2.12
C HIS A 17 -9.05 1.75 2.35
N ARG A 18 -8.07 1.95 3.24
CA ARG A 18 -7.09 0.91 3.61
C ARG A 18 -7.77 -0.25 4.31
N ALA A 19 -8.76 -0.01 5.17
CA ALA A 19 -9.54 -1.06 5.82
C ALA A 19 -10.25 -1.96 4.79
N VAL A 20 -10.97 -1.37 3.84
CA VAL A 20 -11.63 -2.14 2.76
C VAL A 20 -10.63 -2.90 1.90
N GLN A 21 -9.50 -2.27 1.53
CA GLN A 21 -8.44 -2.93 0.76
C GLN A 21 -7.83 -4.12 1.51
N ALA A 22 -7.53 -3.97 2.80
CA ALA A 22 -6.99 -5.02 3.65
C ALA A 22 -7.96 -6.19 3.78
N PHE A 23 -9.23 -5.91 4.07
CA PHE A 23 -10.26 -6.95 4.14
C PHE A 23 -10.41 -7.68 2.81
N THR A 24 -10.55 -6.95 1.69
CA THR A 24 -10.72 -7.54 0.36
C THR A 24 -9.51 -8.41 -0.01
N PHE A 25 -8.30 -7.92 0.24
CA PHE A 25 -7.08 -8.67 -0.02
C PHE A 25 -6.95 -9.91 0.87
N SER A 26 -7.31 -9.82 2.16
CA SER A 26 -7.32 -10.98 3.05
C SER A 26 -8.31 -12.06 2.58
N GLN A 27 -9.48 -11.67 2.06
CA GLN A 27 -10.45 -12.60 1.47
C GLN A 27 -9.88 -13.24 0.21
N PHE A 28 -9.29 -12.43 -0.67
CA PHE A 28 -8.64 -12.93 -1.88
C PHE A 28 -7.59 -14.00 -1.56
N VAL A 29 -6.66 -13.71 -0.63
CA VAL A 29 -5.65 -14.68 -0.20
C VAL A 29 -6.32 -15.93 0.37
N LYS A 30 -7.27 -15.76 1.30
CA LYS A 30 -7.96 -16.89 1.94
C LYS A 30 -8.61 -17.84 0.93
N HIS A 31 -9.33 -17.30 -0.05
CA HIS A 31 -10.11 -18.09 -1.00
C HIS A 31 -9.26 -18.67 -2.13
N THR A 32 -8.24 -17.95 -2.60
CA THR A 32 -7.40 -18.42 -3.72
C THR A 32 -6.32 -19.39 -3.29
N SER A 33 -6.01 -19.46 -1.99
CA SER A 33 -4.92 -20.30 -1.47
C SER A 33 -5.37 -21.49 -0.63
N VAL A 34 -6.64 -21.91 -0.75
CA VAL A 34 -7.19 -23.07 -0.03
C VAL A 34 -6.44 -24.36 -0.37
N SER A 35 -6.05 -24.54 -1.63
CA SER A 35 -5.33 -25.72 -2.11
C SER A 35 -3.81 -25.56 -2.15
N CYS A 36 -3.27 -24.45 -1.66
CA CYS A 36 -1.84 -24.20 -1.69
C CYS A 36 -1.14 -24.88 -0.50
N ASP A 37 0.01 -25.49 -0.77
CA ASP A 37 0.84 -26.11 0.27
C ASP A 37 1.53 -25.07 1.17
N ALA A 38 1.91 -23.94 0.60
CA ALA A 38 2.40 -22.78 1.32
C ALA A 38 1.92 -21.49 0.63
N VAL A 39 1.79 -20.42 1.42
CA VAL A 39 1.39 -19.09 0.97
C VAL A 39 2.39 -18.11 1.55
N ILE A 40 2.92 -17.26 0.69
CA ILE A 40 3.78 -16.14 1.08
C ILE A 40 3.16 -14.88 0.48
N VAL A 41 2.93 -13.90 1.34
CA VAL A 41 2.34 -12.61 1.00
C VAL A 41 3.30 -11.54 1.47
N MET A 42 3.69 -10.62 0.60
CA MET A 42 4.67 -9.60 0.96
C MET A 42 4.45 -8.29 0.22
N GLY A 43 4.95 -7.21 0.81
CA GLY A 43 4.98 -5.88 0.20
C GLY A 43 4.62 -4.77 1.18
N ASP A 44 4.40 -3.60 0.62
CA ASP A 44 3.96 -2.40 1.34
C ASP A 44 2.45 -2.41 1.55
N PHE A 45 2.05 -2.57 2.80
CA PHE A 45 0.64 -2.57 3.21
C PHE A 45 0.17 -1.22 3.74
N ASN A 46 1.05 -0.22 3.90
CA ASN A 46 0.72 1.13 4.39
C ASN A 46 -0.11 1.17 5.68
N THR A 47 0.08 0.17 6.54
CA THR A 47 -0.61 0.02 7.82
C THR A 47 0.39 -0.41 8.86
N ALA A 48 0.30 0.16 10.07
CA ALA A 48 1.19 -0.17 11.16
C ALA A 48 0.80 -1.51 11.80
N ALA A 49 1.74 -2.13 12.51
CA ALA A 49 1.49 -3.42 13.17
C ALA A 49 0.45 -3.32 14.30
N THR A 50 0.20 -2.11 14.80
CA THR A 50 -0.80 -1.82 15.84
C THR A 50 -2.21 -1.64 15.28
N GLU A 51 -2.37 -1.54 13.96
CA GLU A 51 -3.64 -1.17 13.36
C GLU A 51 -4.49 -2.35 12.90
N THR A 52 -5.77 -2.07 12.77
CA THR A 52 -6.78 -3.06 12.38
C THR A 52 -6.65 -3.59 10.96
N PRO A 53 -6.29 -2.79 9.93
CA PRO A 53 -5.99 -3.34 8.61
C PRO A 53 -4.85 -4.37 8.63
N TYR A 54 -3.81 -4.19 9.45
CA TYR A 54 -2.79 -5.22 9.66
C TYR A 54 -3.35 -6.47 10.36
N ARG A 55 -4.11 -6.28 11.44
CA ARG A 55 -4.69 -7.38 12.23
C ARG A 55 -5.68 -8.22 11.41
N ILE A 56 -6.46 -7.61 10.52
CA ILE A 56 -7.40 -8.36 9.66
C ILE A 56 -6.67 -9.20 8.61
N LEU A 57 -5.55 -8.71 8.05
CA LEU A 57 -4.73 -9.50 7.11
C LEU A 57 -4.28 -10.81 7.76
N ARG A 58 -3.78 -10.73 9.00
CA ARG A 58 -3.30 -11.89 9.75
C ARG A 58 -4.42 -12.82 10.19
N SER A 59 -5.47 -12.27 10.81
CA SER A 59 -6.55 -13.07 11.40
C SER A 59 -7.48 -13.68 10.36
N ASN A 60 -7.80 -12.97 9.28
CA ASN A 60 -8.75 -13.47 8.28
C ASN A 60 -8.10 -14.42 7.26
N ALA A 61 -6.87 -14.15 6.83
CA ALA A 61 -6.12 -15.04 5.92
C ALA A 61 -5.24 -16.07 6.65
N VAL A 62 -5.21 -16.05 7.99
CA VAL A 62 -4.43 -16.96 8.85
C VAL A 62 -2.94 -16.90 8.50
N LEU A 63 -2.38 -15.70 8.52
CA LEU A 63 -1.00 -15.43 8.14
C LEU A 63 -0.12 -15.11 9.36
N ASN A 64 1.04 -15.75 9.41
CA ASN A 64 2.12 -15.44 10.35
C ASN A 64 2.97 -14.30 9.82
N ASP A 65 3.30 -13.33 10.68
CA ASP A 65 4.22 -12.26 10.36
C ASP A 65 5.66 -12.72 10.60
N ALA A 66 6.49 -12.76 9.56
CA ALA A 66 7.87 -13.25 9.66
C ALA A 66 8.72 -12.44 10.64
N TRP A 67 8.50 -11.12 10.72
CA TRP A 67 9.23 -10.30 11.67
C TRP A 67 8.87 -10.69 13.10
N LEU A 68 7.56 -10.72 13.43
CA LEU A 68 7.11 -11.03 14.78
C LEU A 68 7.52 -12.44 15.22
N VAL A 69 7.44 -13.42 14.31
CA VAL A 69 7.86 -14.80 14.63
C VAL A 69 9.34 -14.88 14.93
N LYS A 70 10.19 -14.12 14.22
CA LYS A 70 11.65 -14.21 14.39
C LYS A 70 12.22 -13.32 15.48
N ASN A 71 11.69 -12.10 15.59
CA ASN A 71 12.28 -11.02 16.39
C ASN A 71 11.38 -10.57 17.54
N GLY A 72 10.13 -11.02 17.60
CA GLY A 72 9.14 -10.51 18.54
C GLY A 72 8.62 -9.13 18.16
N GLU A 73 8.07 -8.42 19.14
CA GLU A 73 7.64 -7.03 18.96
C GLU A 73 8.85 -6.14 18.64
N CYS A 74 8.64 -5.11 17.83
CA CYS A 74 9.71 -4.19 17.48
C CYS A 74 10.19 -3.44 18.73
N ALA A 75 11.43 -3.68 19.16
CA ALA A 75 12.16 -2.69 19.97
C ALA A 75 12.32 -1.39 19.15
N ASP A 76 12.41 -0.26 19.85
CA ASP A 76 12.36 1.10 19.30
C ASP A 76 13.20 1.26 18.01
N GLY A 77 12.52 1.21 16.85
CA GLY A 77 13.11 1.49 15.53
C GLY A 77 13.73 0.31 14.78
N GLU A 78 13.92 -0.87 15.38
CA GLU A 78 14.70 -1.95 14.73
C GLU A 78 14.02 -2.59 13.52
N GLY A 79 12.69 -2.65 13.52
CA GLY A 79 11.87 -3.19 12.43
C GLY A 79 11.21 -2.14 11.57
N CYS A 80 11.54 -0.87 11.72
CA CYS A 80 10.89 0.20 10.97
C CYS A 80 11.35 0.19 9.51
N THR A 81 10.37 0.26 8.61
CA THR A 81 10.59 0.19 7.17
C THR A 81 10.31 1.51 6.50
N SER A 82 9.53 2.39 7.12
CA SER A 82 9.30 3.76 6.64
C SER A 82 9.68 4.77 7.72
N ASP A 83 10.13 5.96 7.30
CA ASP A 83 10.59 7.05 8.17
C ASP A 83 11.65 6.62 9.22
N ALA A 84 12.45 5.61 8.88
CA ALA A 84 13.48 5.11 9.79
C ALA A 84 14.53 6.19 10.10
N LEU A 85 14.97 6.26 11.36
CA LEU A 85 15.89 7.30 11.87
C LEU A 85 17.15 7.56 11.03
N HIS A 86 17.68 6.51 10.39
CA HIS A 86 18.93 6.55 9.62
C HIS A 86 18.70 6.82 8.11
N ASN A 87 17.44 6.91 7.67
CA ASN A 87 17.10 7.10 6.26
C ASN A 87 17.24 8.58 5.87
N CYS A 88 17.97 8.87 4.79
CA CYS A 88 18.24 10.22 4.30
C CYS A 88 17.01 10.93 3.70
N PHE A 89 15.94 10.20 3.39
CA PHE A 89 14.67 10.76 2.91
C PHE A 89 13.71 11.11 4.05
N ARG A 90 14.06 10.78 5.31
CA ARG A 90 13.26 11.14 6.48
C ARG A 90 13.16 12.67 6.60
N THR A 91 11.96 13.15 6.91
CA THR A 91 11.70 14.59 7.07
C THR A 91 11.73 15.02 8.54
N ASN A 92 11.99 16.30 8.79
CA ASN A 92 11.92 16.85 10.15
C ASN A 92 10.50 16.78 10.74
N TYR A 93 9.48 16.80 9.88
CA TYR A 93 8.08 16.65 10.28
C TYR A 93 7.80 15.24 10.80
N SER A 94 8.23 14.20 10.08
CA SER A 94 8.05 12.82 10.51
C SER A 94 8.82 12.51 11.80
N SER A 95 9.95 13.18 12.05
CA SER A 95 10.70 13.01 13.31
C SER A 95 9.95 13.37 14.58
N GLY A 96 9.01 14.32 14.53
CA GLY A 96 8.21 14.70 15.69
C GLY A 96 7.02 13.77 15.97
N ILE A 97 6.51 13.10 14.93
CA ILE A 97 5.30 12.26 15.00
C ILE A 97 5.65 10.78 15.12
N LEU A 98 6.64 10.33 14.35
CA LEU A 98 7.15 8.97 14.30
C LEU A 98 8.64 8.99 14.69
N PRO A 99 8.96 9.13 15.99
CA PRO A 99 10.33 9.29 16.44
C PRO A 99 11.24 8.15 15.96
N HIS A 100 10.72 6.92 15.90
CA HIS A 100 11.49 5.74 15.48
C HIS A 100 11.18 5.26 14.05
N GLY A 101 10.22 5.88 13.37
CA GLY A 101 9.65 5.39 12.12
C GLY A 101 8.50 4.39 12.35
N GLU A 102 8.03 3.75 11.29
CA GLU A 102 6.93 2.78 11.33
C GLU A 102 7.26 1.54 10.47
N ARG A 103 6.77 0.37 10.90
CA ARG A 103 6.85 -0.86 10.12
C ARG A 103 5.58 -1.00 9.31
N ILE A 104 5.68 -0.82 7.99
CA ILE A 104 4.54 -0.91 7.05
C ILE A 104 4.78 -1.85 5.88
N ASP A 105 6.02 -2.37 5.75
CA ASP A 105 6.39 -3.41 4.80
C ASP A 105 6.50 -4.75 5.53
N TYR A 106 5.85 -5.78 4.99
CA TYR A 106 5.72 -7.06 5.67
C TYR A 106 6.05 -8.23 4.75
N ILE A 107 6.55 -9.30 5.35
CA ILE A 107 6.57 -10.65 4.77
C ILE A 107 5.74 -11.51 5.70
N MET A 108 4.60 -11.98 5.20
CA MET A 108 3.67 -12.84 5.91
C MET A 108 3.58 -14.19 5.23
N TYR A 109 3.37 -15.26 5.98
CA TYR A 109 3.30 -16.60 5.42
C TYR A 109 2.38 -17.54 6.18
N ARG A 110 1.94 -18.60 5.52
CA ARG A 110 1.36 -19.80 6.15
C ARG A 110 1.74 -21.04 5.37
N ALA A 111 1.74 -22.18 6.03
CA ALA A 111 1.97 -23.48 5.43
C ALA A 111 0.87 -24.44 5.90
N ASN A 112 0.49 -25.39 5.05
CA ASN A 112 -0.36 -26.49 5.48
C ASN A 112 0.49 -27.59 6.16
N GLU A 113 -0.17 -28.62 6.67
CA GLU A 113 0.46 -29.72 7.41
C GLU A 113 1.46 -30.53 6.59
N ARG A 114 1.40 -30.43 5.25
CA ARG A 114 2.28 -31.15 4.32
C ARG A 114 3.61 -30.44 4.12
N ILE A 115 3.78 -29.24 4.67
CA ILE A 115 4.98 -28.44 4.54
C ILE A 115 5.50 -28.05 5.92
N ASP A 116 6.76 -28.40 6.18
CA ASP A 116 7.56 -27.83 7.25
C ASP A 116 8.23 -26.55 6.72
N LEU A 117 7.72 -25.40 7.16
CA LEU A 117 8.25 -24.08 6.82
C LEU A 117 8.98 -23.51 8.03
N GLN A 118 10.32 -23.49 7.95
CA GLN A 118 11.18 -22.98 9.03
C GLN A 118 11.73 -21.60 8.67
N LEU A 119 11.46 -20.60 9.51
CA LEU A 119 12.00 -19.26 9.36
C LEU A 119 13.37 -19.13 10.06
N PHE A 120 14.42 -18.85 9.30
CA PHE A 120 15.77 -18.69 9.84
C PHE A 120 16.09 -17.26 10.25
N GLU A 121 15.72 -16.30 9.40
CA GLU A 121 16.02 -14.89 9.61
C GLU A 121 14.90 -14.02 9.04
N CYS A 122 14.63 -12.89 9.68
CA CYS A 122 13.86 -11.79 9.13
C CYS A 122 14.53 -10.50 9.58
N ARG A 123 14.95 -9.63 8.65
CA ARG A 123 15.64 -8.39 8.98
C ARG A 123 15.34 -7.28 7.98
N VAL A 124 15.50 -6.05 8.44
CA VAL A 124 15.49 -4.85 7.60
C VAL A 124 16.92 -4.59 7.09
N ILE A 125 17.07 -4.34 5.79
CA ILE A 125 18.34 -3.97 5.16
C ILE A 125 18.52 -2.46 5.28
N LYS A 126 19.71 -2.02 5.69
CA LYS A 126 20.06 -0.61 5.93
C LYS A 126 21.19 -0.11 5.02
N ASP A 127 21.42 -0.84 3.92
CA ASP A 127 22.52 -0.59 3.00
C ASP A 127 22.28 0.68 2.18
N LYS A 128 23.35 1.42 1.92
CA LYS A 128 23.34 2.64 1.11
C LYS A 128 23.86 2.38 -0.30
N ILE A 129 23.59 3.31 -1.22
CA ILE A 129 24.11 3.26 -2.59
C ILE A 129 25.64 3.37 -2.53
N PRO A 130 26.40 2.39 -3.09
CA PRO A 130 27.86 2.37 -3.04
C PRO A 130 28.48 3.69 -3.49
N GLY A 131 29.44 4.20 -2.70
CA GLY A 131 30.11 5.47 -2.97
C GLY A 131 29.30 6.72 -2.60
N THR A 132 28.14 6.58 -1.96
CA THR A 132 27.29 7.70 -1.52
C THR A 132 26.77 7.47 -0.10
N ASN A 133 26.19 8.52 0.51
CA ASN A 133 25.43 8.40 1.76
C ASN A 133 23.90 8.33 1.53
N LEU A 134 23.48 8.02 0.30
CA LEU A 134 22.07 7.97 -0.07
C LEU A 134 21.50 6.57 0.16
N ASP A 135 20.33 6.51 0.78
CA ASP A 135 19.52 5.29 0.82
C ASP A 135 18.90 5.03 -0.56
N TYR A 136 18.49 3.78 -0.80
CA TYR A 136 17.90 3.39 -2.08
C TYR A 136 16.44 3.85 -2.25
N SER A 137 15.72 4.01 -1.14
CA SER A 137 14.35 4.52 -1.09
C SER A 137 14.10 5.16 0.27
N ASP A 138 13.02 5.93 0.38
CA ASP A 138 12.35 6.33 1.62
C ASP A 138 11.86 5.13 2.46
N HIS A 139 11.73 3.96 1.84
CA HIS A 139 11.49 2.68 2.51
C HIS A 139 12.74 1.81 2.62
N GLN A 140 12.85 1.06 3.72
CA GLN A 140 13.90 0.08 3.96
C GLN A 140 13.45 -1.33 3.52
N PRO A 141 14.26 -2.07 2.74
CA PRO A 141 13.90 -3.40 2.29
C PRO A 141 13.79 -4.40 3.45
N VAL A 142 12.79 -5.28 3.39
CA VAL A 142 12.63 -6.40 4.33
C VAL A 142 13.07 -7.70 3.66
N VAL A 143 13.87 -8.50 4.36
CA VAL A 143 14.34 -9.80 3.90
C VAL A 143 13.96 -10.88 4.89
N ALA A 144 13.47 -12.01 4.40
CA ALA A 144 13.26 -13.22 5.19
C ALA A 144 13.91 -14.42 4.50
N ARG A 145 14.55 -15.29 5.28
CA ARG A 145 15.12 -16.56 4.80
C ARG A 145 14.39 -17.71 5.45
N MET A 146 13.82 -18.59 4.64
CA MET A 146 13.02 -19.72 5.10
C MET A 146 13.41 -21.02 4.38
N SER A 147 13.36 -22.14 5.10
CA SER A 147 13.39 -23.48 4.51
C SER A 147 11.97 -23.94 4.28
N ILE A 148 11.74 -24.60 3.14
CA ILE A 148 10.47 -25.24 2.82
C ILE A 148 10.78 -26.70 2.56
N LYS A 149 10.28 -27.59 3.40
CA LYS A 149 10.44 -29.03 3.28
C LYS A 149 9.09 -29.70 3.29
N LYS A 150 8.95 -30.82 2.58
CA LYS A 150 7.72 -31.63 2.66
C LYS A 150 7.69 -32.35 4.00
N ASN A 151 6.60 -32.17 4.74
CA ASN A 151 6.33 -32.89 5.98
C ASN A 151 5.44 -34.11 5.66
N ILE A 152 5.90 -35.30 6.08
CA ILE A 152 5.22 -36.58 5.84
C ILE A 152 4.29 -36.91 7.03
N THR A 153 4.51 -36.30 8.18
CA THR A 153 3.70 -36.43 9.40
C THR A 153 2.78 -35.22 9.51
N ALA A 154 1.60 -35.32 8.92
CA ALA A 154 0.54 -34.32 9.04
C ALA A 154 0.02 -34.26 10.48
N GLY A 155 0.00 -33.07 11.06
CA GLY A 155 -0.65 -32.75 12.33
C GLY A 155 -1.46 -31.47 12.18
N GLN A 156 -2.56 -31.37 12.93
CA GLN A 156 -3.57 -30.32 12.77
C GLN A 156 -3.00 -28.90 12.73
N VAL A 157 -3.31 -28.14 11.67
CA VAL A 157 -3.08 -26.68 11.67
C VAL A 157 -3.95 -26.03 12.75
N PRO A 158 -3.40 -25.16 13.60
CA PRO A 158 -4.19 -24.40 14.56
C PRO A 158 -5.30 -23.62 13.83
N MET A 159 -6.54 -23.86 14.24
CA MET A 159 -7.68 -23.06 13.81
C MET A 159 -7.44 -21.60 14.22
N PRO A 160 -7.71 -20.62 13.34
CA PRO A 160 -7.60 -19.22 13.70
C PRO A 160 -8.54 -18.88 14.86
N ASP A 161 -8.04 -18.07 15.79
CA ASP A 161 -8.83 -17.50 16.88
C ASP A 161 -10.00 -16.70 16.30
N SER A 162 -11.20 -17.22 16.50
CA SER A 162 -12.43 -16.65 15.94
C SER A 162 -12.82 -15.35 16.63
N ASP A 163 -12.47 -15.16 17.90
CA ASP A 163 -12.81 -13.98 18.69
C ASP A 163 -11.93 -12.79 18.27
N VAL A 164 -10.64 -13.04 18.04
CA VAL A 164 -9.72 -12.02 17.48
C VAL A 164 -10.19 -11.58 16.10
N ARG A 165 -10.61 -12.51 15.24
CA ARG A 165 -11.11 -12.17 13.91
C ARG A 165 -12.41 -11.35 13.99
N LEU A 166 -13.35 -11.73 14.87
CA LEU A 166 -14.63 -11.03 15.01
C LEU A 166 -14.44 -9.59 15.53
N SER A 167 -13.59 -9.41 16.54
CA SER A 167 -13.25 -8.08 17.06
C SER A 167 -12.57 -7.20 16.02
N CYS A 168 -11.65 -7.75 15.21
CA CYS A 168 -11.03 -7.02 14.10
C CYS A 168 -12.07 -6.60 13.04
N LEU A 169 -13.02 -7.48 12.73
CA LEU A 169 -14.09 -7.17 11.76
C LEU A 169 -14.99 -6.06 12.26
N GLN A 170 -15.36 -6.08 13.54
CA GLN A 170 -16.18 -5.02 14.13
C GLN A 170 -15.48 -3.66 14.07
N GLU A 171 -14.21 -3.59 14.45
CA GLU A 171 -13.43 -2.35 14.40
C GLU A 171 -13.21 -1.84 12.96
N LEU A 172 -13.10 -2.78 12.00
CA LEU A 172 -12.99 -2.46 10.58
C LEU A 172 -14.29 -1.87 10.04
N ILE A 173 -15.45 -2.43 10.42
CA ILE A 173 -16.77 -1.88 10.07
C ILE A 173 -16.89 -0.45 10.62
N ASP A 174 -16.58 -0.23 11.90
CA ASP A 174 -16.63 1.10 12.51
C ASP A 174 -15.74 2.11 11.77
N THR A 175 -14.55 1.69 11.34
CA THR A 175 -13.62 2.53 10.57
C THR A 175 -14.20 2.91 9.21
N VAL A 176 -14.81 1.95 8.52
CA VAL A 176 -15.45 2.16 7.21
C VAL A 176 -16.69 3.05 7.33
N ASP A 177 -17.49 2.87 8.36
CA ASP A 177 -18.70 3.67 8.61
C ASP A 177 -18.34 5.13 8.91
N LYS A 178 -17.33 5.36 9.75
CA LYS A 178 -16.80 6.72 10.01
C LYS A 178 -16.30 7.38 8.72
N GLY A 179 -15.53 6.66 7.91
CA GLY A 179 -15.05 7.15 6.62
C GLY A 179 -16.19 7.47 5.64
N SER A 180 -17.19 6.59 5.57
CA SER A 180 -18.36 6.75 4.71
C SER A 180 -19.24 7.92 5.12
N ALA A 181 -19.46 8.10 6.43
CA ALA A 181 -20.20 9.23 6.98
C ALA A 181 -19.49 10.56 6.68
N ARG A 182 -18.16 10.62 6.86
CA ARG A 182 -17.34 11.79 6.53
C ARG A 182 -17.43 12.11 5.04
N ALA A 183 -17.25 11.13 4.17
CA ALA A 183 -17.35 11.32 2.72
C ALA A 183 -18.74 11.82 2.30
N ARG A 184 -19.81 11.29 2.92
CA ARG A 184 -21.18 11.74 2.68
C ARG A 184 -21.37 13.20 3.11
N TYR A 185 -20.94 13.54 4.32
CA TYR A 185 -21.00 14.91 4.83
C TYR A 185 -20.25 15.89 3.93
N SER A 186 -19.01 15.56 3.53
CA SER A 186 -18.22 16.39 2.63
C SER A 186 -18.93 16.58 1.29
N LYS A 187 -19.53 15.54 0.70
CA LYS A 187 -20.31 15.67 -0.54
C LYS A 187 -21.47 16.65 -0.38
N TYR A 188 -22.26 16.54 0.69
CA TYR A 188 -23.36 17.47 0.96
C TYR A 188 -22.86 18.90 1.18
N PHE A 189 -21.83 19.07 2.00
CA PHE A 189 -21.22 20.37 2.26
C PHE A 189 -20.76 21.05 0.96
N TYR A 190 -19.99 20.34 0.13
CA TYR A 190 -19.50 20.90 -1.14
C TYR A 190 -20.60 21.10 -2.17
N PHE A 191 -21.66 20.29 -2.16
CA PHE A 191 -22.83 20.49 -3.00
C PHE A 191 -23.57 21.79 -2.62
N VAL A 192 -23.83 22.01 -1.33
CA VAL A 192 -24.47 23.24 -0.83
C VAL A 192 -23.59 24.46 -1.14
N MET A 193 -22.28 24.38 -0.89
CA MET A 193 -21.36 25.45 -1.24
C MET A 193 -21.35 25.74 -2.74
N SER A 194 -21.43 24.71 -3.59
CA SER A 194 -21.53 24.88 -5.05
C SER A 194 -22.82 25.59 -5.46
N LEU A 195 -23.95 25.30 -4.80
CA LEU A 195 -25.21 25.99 -5.04
C LEU A 195 -25.14 27.45 -4.59
N ILE A 196 -24.55 27.74 -3.43
CA ILE A 196 -24.33 29.12 -2.96
C ILE A 196 -23.48 29.89 -3.96
N CYS A 197 -22.36 29.32 -4.42
CA CYS A 197 -21.52 29.95 -5.44
C CYS A 197 -22.28 30.18 -6.75
N LEU A 198 -23.10 29.22 -7.19
CA LEU A 198 -23.92 29.37 -8.40
C LEU A 198 -24.95 30.50 -8.26
N MET A 199 -25.64 30.57 -7.12
CA MET A 199 -26.60 31.64 -6.83
C MET A 199 -25.92 33.01 -6.80
N MET A 200 -24.74 33.13 -6.20
CA MET A 200 -23.96 34.37 -6.21
C MET A 200 -23.62 34.82 -7.64
N LEU A 201 -23.29 33.88 -8.54
CA LEU A 201 -22.99 34.18 -9.95
C LEU A 201 -24.23 34.63 -10.74
N LEU A 202 -25.39 34.04 -10.45
CA LEU A 202 -26.65 34.45 -11.10
C LEU A 202 -27.07 35.86 -10.63
N VAL A 203 -26.94 36.15 -9.34
CA VAL A 203 -27.23 37.49 -8.79
C VAL A 203 -26.24 38.54 -9.30
N SER A 204 -24.95 38.21 -9.43
CA SER A 204 -23.98 39.14 -10.01
C SER A 204 -24.27 39.41 -11.49
N ARG A 205 -24.74 38.39 -12.24
CA ARG A 205 -25.14 38.56 -13.64
C ARG A 205 -26.33 39.51 -13.80
N GLU A 206 -27.34 39.41 -12.95
CA GLU A 206 -28.53 40.28 -13.02
C GLU A 206 -28.26 41.72 -12.55
N ARG A 207 -27.24 41.94 -11.70
CA ARG A 207 -26.88 43.27 -11.20
C ARG A 207 -25.92 44.06 -12.10
N TYR A 208 -25.57 43.54 -13.28
CA TYR A 208 -24.68 44.20 -14.25
C TYR A 208 -25.41 44.68 -15.52
N LEU A 209 -26.25 45.68 -15.32
CA LEU A 209 -26.66 46.66 -16.35
C LEU A 209 -26.02 48.05 -16.06
N GLY A 210 -24.78 48.08 -15.54
CA GLY A 210 -24.07 49.33 -15.23
C GLY A 210 -22.54 49.19 -15.15
N ASP A 211 -21.85 50.28 -15.51
CA ASP A 211 -20.45 50.43 -15.97
C ASP A 211 -19.31 50.11 -14.97
N PHE A 212 -19.59 49.39 -13.86
CA PHE A 212 -18.58 48.99 -12.85
C PHE A 212 -18.21 47.49 -12.95
N GLY A 213 -18.49 46.88 -14.11
CA GLY A 213 -18.46 45.45 -14.50
C GLY A 213 -17.17 44.69 -14.26
N ASP A 214 -16.12 45.25 -14.80
CA ASP A 214 -15.08 44.40 -15.36
C ASP A 214 -14.07 43.94 -14.30
N THR A 215 -13.81 44.77 -13.28
CA THR A 215 -12.86 44.46 -12.22
C THR A 215 -13.39 43.35 -11.29
N PHE A 216 -14.69 43.34 -10.99
CA PHE A 216 -15.30 42.33 -10.12
C PHE A 216 -15.49 41.00 -10.86
N HIS A 217 -15.86 41.04 -12.15
CA HIS A 217 -15.88 39.85 -13.00
C HIS A 217 -14.51 39.18 -13.09
N THR A 218 -13.44 39.96 -13.29
CA THR A 218 -12.08 39.43 -13.35
C THR A 218 -11.68 38.74 -12.03
N ILE A 219 -12.03 39.30 -10.87
CA ILE A 219 -11.76 38.69 -9.56
C ILE A 219 -12.55 37.39 -9.37
N LEU A 220 -13.83 37.35 -9.76
CA LEU A 220 -14.66 36.14 -9.69
C LEU A 220 -14.16 35.05 -10.64
N GLU A 221 -13.73 35.41 -11.86
CA GLU A 221 -13.11 34.46 -12.80
C GLU A 221 -11.79 33.91 -12.26
N ILE A 222 -10.97 34.74 -11.58
CA ILE A 222 -9.75 34.28 -10.92
C ILE A 222 -10.05 33.30 -9.77
N ILE A 223 -11.07 33.57 -8.96
CA ILE A 223 -11.52 32.67 -7.88
C ILE A 223 -12.06 31.36 -8.48
N GLN A 224 -12.83 31.43 -9.55
CA GLN A 224 -13.33 30.24 -10.27
C GLN A 224 -12.18 29.42 -10.85
N LEU A 225 -11.19 30.06 -11.47
CA LEU A 225 -10.01 29.38 -11.99
C LEU A 225 -9.23 28.70 -10.87
N HIS A 226 -9.10 29.35 -9.70
CA HIS A 226 -8.51 28.73 -8.51
C HIS A 226 -9.31 27.54 -7.99
N LEU A 227 -10.65 27.62 -7.94
CA LEU A 227 -11.52 26.51 -7.51
C LEU A 227 -11.53 25.34 -8.52
N ILE A 228 -11.37 25.60 -9.81
CA ILE A 228 -11.28 24.57 -10.86
C ILE A 228 -9.89 23.92 -10.87
N VAL A 229 -8.82 24.71 -10.73
CA VAL A 229 -7.43 24.22 -10.70
C VAL A 229 -7.15 23.42 -9.42
N SER A 230 -7.64 23.87 -8.26
CA SER A 230 -7.56 23.10 -7.00
C SER A 230 -8.31 21.77 -7.09
N LYS A 231 -9.45 21.72 -7.79
CA LYS A 231 -10.17 20.47 -8.10
C LYS A 231 -9.42 19.56 -9.10
N ARG A 232 -8.75 20.12 -10.12
CA ARG A 232 -7.93 19.32 -11.05
C ARG A 232 -6.70 18.72 -10.38
N ALA A 233 -6.08 19.40 -9.41
CA ALA A 233 -5.00 18.83 -8.61
C ALA A 233 -5.47 17.66 -7.73
N ALA A 234 -6.72 17.69 -7.24
CA ALA A 234 -7.31 16.62 -6.44
C ALA A 234 -7.81 15.40 -7.25
N LEU A 235 -8.14 15.56 -8.54
CA LEU A 235 -8.71 14.50 -9.40
C LEU A 235 -7.72 13.91 -10.43
N TRP A 236 -6.50 14.44 -10.54
CA TRP A 236 -5.49 14.01 -11.52
C TRP A 236 -5.04 12.53 -11.41
N PRO A 237 -5.09 11.82 -10.28
CA PRO A 237 -4.63 10.41 -10.24
C PRO A 237 -5.59 9.40 -10.90
N SER A 238 -6.87 9.71 -11.07
CA SER A 238 -7.92 8.70 -11.30
C SER A 238 -8.08 8.20 -12.74
N TRP A 239 -7.66 8.96 -13.76
CA TRP A 239 -7.94 8.63 -15.17
C TRP A 239 -6.90 7.67 -15.81
N ARG A 240 -5.73 7.48 -15.19
CA ARG A 240 -4.72 6.53 -15.69
C ARG A 240 -4.99 5.07 -15.32
N LEU A 241 -5.95 4.80 -14.42
CA LEU A 241 -6.26 3.44 -13.98
C LEU A 241 -7.25 2.69 -14.90
N LEU A 242 -7.96 3.40 -15.79
CA LEU A 242 -8.90 2.79 -16.74
C LEU A 242 -8.26 2.32 -18.07
N ALA A 243 -6.99 2.64 -18.32
CA ALA A 243 -6.33 2.34 -19.60
C ALA A 243 -5.52 1.03 -19.65
N TYR A 244 -5.45 0.25 -18.56
CA TYR A 244 -4.61 -0.96 -18.49
C TYR A 244 -5.38 -2.28 -18.30
N GLY A 245 -6.70 -2.27 -18.39
CA GLY A 245 -7.54 -3.46 -18.20
C GLY A 245 -7.89 -4.18 -19.51
N CYS A 246 -6.91 -4.75 -20.22
CA CYS A 246 -7.16 -5.74 -21.27
C CYS A 246 -5.90 -6.53 -21.61
N LEU A 247 -5.71 -7.69 -20.97
CA LEU A 247 -4.87 -8.78 -21.51
C LEU A 247 -5.56 -10.14 -21.25
N PRO A 248 -5.49 -11.08 -22.21
CA PRO A 248 -6.26 -12.33 -22.19
C PRO A 248 -5.60 -13.44 -21.35
N SER A 249 -6.43 -14.35 -20.86
CA SER A 249 -6.10 -15.53 -20.07
C SER A 249 -5.20 -16.53 -20.83
N PRO A 250 -4.24 -17.21 -20.16
CA PRO A 250 -3.57 -18.39 -20.73
C PRO A 250 -4.28 -19.70 -20.34
N PRO A 251 -4.12 -20.79 -21.13
CA PRO A 251 -4.82 -22.05 -20.93
C PRO A 251 -4.13 -22.99 -19.92
N ASP A 252 -4.93 -23.92 -19.42
CA ASP A 252 -4.62 -24.99 -18.46
C ASP A 252 -3.42 -25.87 -18.83
N GLY A 253 -2.64 -26.25 -17.82
CA GLY A 253 -1.59 -27.27 -17.93
C GLY A 253 -1.31 -27.91 -16.58
N LYS A 254 -1.74 -29.17 -16.42
CA LYS A 254 -1.34 -30.06 -15.32
C LYS A 254 0.15 -30.40 -15.44
N ASN A 255 0.86 -30.51 -14.31
CA ASN A 255 1.76 -31.63 -14.00
C ASN A 255 2.37 -31.51 -12.59
N GLU A 256 2.36 -32.64 -11.89
CA GLU A 256 3.14 -32.93 -10.68
C GLU A 256 4.64 -32.88 -10.95
N TYR A 257 5.47 -32.54 -9.95
CA TYR A 257 6.63 -33.36 -9.51
C TYR A 257 7.34 -32.73 -8.31
N THR A 258 8.00 -33.60 -7.56
CA THR A 258 8.63 -33.45 -6.24
C THR A 258 10.07 -32.96 -6.30
N GLY A 259 10.48 -32.06 -5.38
CA GLY A 259 11.89 -31.81 -5.09
C GLY A 259 12.12 -30.60 -4.17
N GLY A 260 12.57 -30.85 -2.94
CA GLY A 260 12.85 -29.80 -1.95
C GLY A 260 14.04 -28.92 -2.36
N ARG A 261 13.82 -27.60 -2.38
CA ARG A 261 14.86 -26.58 -2.60
C ARG A 261 14.74 -25.52 -1.50
N SER A 262 15.88 -25.09 -0.97
CA SER A 262 15.98 -23.87 -0.16
C SER A 262 15.78 -22.67 -1.06
N VAL A 263 14.82 -21.80 -0.74
CA VAL A 263 14.51 -20.60 -1.53
C VAL A 263 14.94 -19.37 -0.71
N THR A 264 15.96 -18.67 -1.21
CA THR A 264 16.32 -17.34 -0.70
C THR A 264 15.63 -16.30 -1.56
N LEU A 265 14.57 -15.70 -1.04
CA LEU A 265 13.85 -14.62 -1.70
C LEU A 265 14.50 -13.27 -1.33
N LYS A 266 15.15 -12.62 -2.30
CA LYS A 266 15.63 -11.23 -2.19
C LYS A 266 14.84 -10.38 -3.17
N PHE A 267 14.01 -9.47 -2.67
CA PHE A 267 13.22 -8.58 -3.52
C PHE A 267 13.66 -7.13 -3.36
N TRP A 268 13.82 -6.47 -4.51
CA TRP A 268 13.99 -5.03 -4.63
C TRP A 268 12.63 -4.44 -5.01
N LEU A 269 11.99 -3.72 -4.08
CA LEU A 269 10.80 -2.93 -4.41
C LEU A 269 11.27 -1.64 -5.09
N LYS A 270 11.10 -1.58 -6.41
CA LYS A 270 11.33 -0.35 -7.17
C LYS A 270 10.15 0.58 -6.93
N GLY A 271 10.34 1.60 -6.08
CA GLY A 271 9.40 2.69 -5.93
C GLY A 271 9.10 3.35 -7.28
N GLN A 272 7.83 3.58 -7.58
CA GLN A 272 7.46 4.42 -8.72
C GLN A 272 7.77 5.88 -8.37
N SER A 273 8.99 6.34 -8.62
CA SER A 273 9.27 7.76 -8.71
C SER A 273 8.88 8.25 -10.11
N GLN A 274 7.80 9.04 -10.19
CA GLN A 274 7.62 9.95 -11.33
C GLN A 274 8.64 11.08 -11.17
N GLN A 275 9.80 10.96 -11.81
CA GLN A 275 10.64 12.13 -12.08
C GLN A 275 10.78 12.35 -13.59
N ARG A 276 10.44 13.59 -13.97
CA ARG A 276 10.52 14.16 -15.31
C ARG A 276 11.89 13.90 -15.94
N SER A 277 11.88 13.26 -17.11
CA SER A 277 13.00 13.23 -18.03
C SER A 277 13.33 14.66 -18.50
N LYS A 278 14.54 15.13 -18.21
CA LYS A 278 15.26 16.06 -19.09
C LYS A 278 16.22 15.20 -19.91
N SER A 279 16.11 15.32 -21.23
CA SER A 279 16.94 14.65 -22.22
C SER A 279 18.42 14.99 -22.03
N LEU A 280 19.28 13.98 -22.00
CA LEU A 280 20.60 14.10 -22.61
C LEU A 280 20.96 12.77 -23.27
N THR A 281 20.95 12.81 -24.60
CA THR A 281 21.36 11.75 -25.50
C THR A 281 22.85 11.48 -25.32
N LYS A 282 23.22 10.23 -25.01
CA LYS A 282 24.48 9.64 -25.49
C LYS A 282 24.33 8.14 -25.60
N HIS A 283 24.49 7.67 -26.82
CA HIS A 283 24.56 6.28 -27.22
C HIS A 283 25.62 5.53 -26.41
N THR A 284 25.23 4.40 -25.82
CA THR A 284 26.14 3.27 -25.65
C THR A 284 25.33 1.99 -25.71
N GLU A 285 25.58 1.26 -26.78
CA GLU A 285 25.02 -0.03 -27.15
C GLU A 285 25.51 -1.11 -26.20
N ILE A 286 24.63 -1.71 -25.40
CA ILE A 286 24.96 -2.93 -24.63
C ILE A 286 23.79 -3.92 -24.67
N ARG A 287 24.00 -4.97 -25.47
CA ARG A 287 23.43 -6.33 -25.46
C ARG A 287 21.94 -6.51 -25.09
N ARG A 288 21.16 -6.79 -26.12
CA ARG A 288 19.85 -7.47 -26.03
C ARG A 288 20.00 -8.89 -25.45
N LYS A 289 19.27 -9.15 -24.36
CA LYS A 289 18.77 -10.44 -23.81
C LYS A 289 19.82 -11.48 -23.34
N PRO A 290 19.52 -12.16 -22.23
CA PRO A 290 18.90 -13.47 -22.40
C PRO A 290 17.49 -13.50 -21.82
N THR A 291 16.55 -13.88 -22.67
CA THR A 291 15.26 -14.41 -22.26
C THR A 291 15.56 -15.76 -21.61
N LEU A 292 15.35 -15.89 -20.30
CA LEU A 292 15.32 -17.21 -19.69
C LEU A 292 13.88 -17.72 -19.76
N TYR A 293 13.56 -18.35 -20.89
CA TYR A 293 12.51 -19.36 -20.93
C TYR A 293 13.07 -20.60 -20.26
N VAL A 294 12.47 -21.05 -19.15
CA VAL A 294 12.73 -22.41 -18.67
C VAL A 294 11.86 -23.34 -19.50
N THR A 295 12.41 -23.77 -20.64
CA THR A 295 11.93 -24.93 -21.38
C THR A 295 12.73 -26.15 -20.95
N GLY A 296 12.04 -27.11 -20.33
CA GLY A 296 12.30 -28.53 -20.56
C GLY A 296 13.07 -29.33 -19.51
N ARG A 297 12.56 -30.56 -19.32
CA ARG A 297 13.18 -31.79 -18.78
C ARG A 297 13.43 -31.89 -17.28
#